data_AF-A0A662AXT6-F1
#
_entry.id   AF-A0A662AXT6-F1
#
_cell.length_a   1.000
_cell.length_b   1.000
_cell.length_c   1.000
_cell.angle_alpha   90.00
_cell.angle_beta   90.00
_cell.angle_gamma   90.00
#
_symmetry.space_group_name_H-M   'P 1'
#
loop_
_entity.id
_entity.type
_entity.pdbx_description
1 polymer ?
#
loop_
_entity_poly.entity_id
_entity_poly.type
_entity_poly.pdbx_seq_one_letter_code
_entity_poly.pdbx_strand_id
1 'polypeptide(L)'
;MTANCLTAVKIKKMKKFIVVVFLIATGYSYAQDLIILRNGDEIKAKVTEIQSGVIKYKKYTNQTGPTYSIDKSEVFMIRYESGDKDVFGTAGKQ
;
A
#
# COMPACT_ATOMS: atom_id res chain seq x y z
N MET A 1 43.48 8.99 -41.97
CA MET A 1 43.49 8.19 -40.73
C MET A 1 42.86 8.99 -39.59
N THR A 2 41.54 9.19 -39.57
CA THR A 2 40.87 9.89 -38.45
C THR A 2 39.35 9.71 -38.55
N ALA A 3 38.81 8.61 -38.04
CA ALA A 3 37.39 8.54 -37.64
C ALA A 3 37.10 7.24 -36.87
N ASN A 4 37.74 7.01 -35.73
CA ASN A 4 37.31 5.90 -34.85
C ASN A 4 37.38 6.20 -33.34
N CYS A 5 37.58 7.45 -32.95
CA CYS A 5 37.64 7.82 -31.52
C CYS A 5 36.31 8.37 -30.97
N LEU A 6 35.37 8.82 -31.82
CA LEU A 6 34.12 9.45 -31.38
C LEU A 6 32.97 8.46 -31.06
N THR A 7 33.05 7.22 -31.52
CA THR A 7 31.99 6.21 -31.33
C THR A 7 32.01 5.55 -29.94
N ALA A 8 33.15 5.49 -29.26
CA ALA A 8 33.27 4.85 -27.94
C ALA A 8 32.78 5.73 -26.77
N VAL A 9 32.76 7.05 -26.92
CA VAL A 9 32.29 7.99 -25.86
C VAL A 9 30.75 7.99 -25.75
N LYS A 10 30.05 7.74 -26.86
CA LYS A 10 28.57 7.79 -26.94
C LYS A 10 27.93 6.67 -26.13
N ILE A 11 28.44 5.44 -26.23
CA ILE A 11 27.88 4.25 -25.57
C ILE A 11 28.13 4.26 -24.05
N LYS A 12 29.30 4.75 -23.59
CA LYS A 12 29.67 4.78 -22.16
C LYS A 12 28.89 5.83 -21.36
N LYS A 13 28.49 6.94 -21.98
CA LYS A 13 27.58 7.95 -21.39
C LYS A 13 26.12 7.48 -21.37
N MET A 14 25.66 6.76 -22.41
CA MET A 14 24.29 6.24 -22.49
C MET A 14 24.00 5.12 -21.47
N LYS A 15 24.98 4.25 -21.15
CA LYS A 15 24.83 3.25 -20.08
C LYS A 15 24.61 3.88 -18.69
N LYS A 16 25.30 4.98 -18.37
CA LYS A 16 25.09 5.71 -17.10
C LYS A 16 23.72 6.39 -17.05
N PHE A 17 23.24 6.89 -18.19
CA PHE A 17 21.92 7.51 -18.30
C PHE A 17 20.79 6.49 -18.08
N ILE A 18 20.93 5.26 -18.59
CA ILE A 18 19.97 4.16 -18.36
C ILE A 18 19.88 3.77 -16.88
N VAL A 19 21.00 3.76 -16.16
CA VAL A 19 21.03 3.45 -14.71
C VAL A 19 20.28 4.52 -13.90
N VAL A 20 20.40 5.79 -14.28
CA VAL A 20 19.68 6.90 -13.63
C VAL A 20 18.17 6.80 -13.87
N VAL A 21 17.73 6.48 -15.08
CA VAL A 21 16.29 6.29 -15.38
C VAL A 21 15.69 5.10 -14.63
N PHE A 22 16.45 4.01 -14.46
CA PHE A 22 15.99 2.83 -13.72
C PHE A 22 15.87 3.10 -12.20
N LEU A 23 16.71 3.98 -11.64
CA LEU A 23 16.61 4.40 -10.23
C LEU A 23 15.38 5.28 -9.93
N ILE A 24 14.88 6.01 -10.93
CA ILE A 24 13.72 6.91 -10.75
C ILE A 24 12.39 6.14 -10.81
N ALA A 25 12.39 4.91 -11.33
CA ALA A 25 11.19 4.09 -11.50
C ALA A 25 10.73 3.34 -10.23
N THR A 26 11.49 3.38 -9.12
CA THR A 26 11.22 2.55 -7.92
C THR A 26 10.19 3.16 -6.95
N GLY A 27 9.33 4.07 -7.38
CA GLY A 27 8.64 5.01 -6.48
C GLY A 27 7.14 4.86 -6.24
N TYR A 28 6.46 3.81 -6.72
CA TYR A 28 5.00 3.70 -6.57
C TYR A 28 4.58 2.39 -5.91
N SER A 29 4.93 2.21 -4.62
CA SER A 29 4.30 1.17 -3.81
C SER A 29 3.00 1.72 -3.24
N TYR A 30 1.87 1.25 -3.77
CA TYR A 30 0.55 1.51 -3.20
C TYR A 30 0.22 0.45 -2.15
N ALA A 31 0.60 0.69 -0.90
CA ALA A 31 0.13 -0.11 0.21
C ALA A 31 -1.17 0.51 0.77
N GLN A 32 -2.21 -0.31 0.93
CA GLN A 32 -3.52 0.10 1.46
C GLN A 32 -3.70 -0.49 2.85
N ASP A 33 -4.61 0.10 3.63
CA ASP A 33 -5.16 -0.65 4.75
C ASP A 33 -6.07 -1.76 4.22
N LEU A 34 -6.04 -2.90 4.89
CA LEU A 34 -6.78 -4.08 4.52
C LEU A 34 -7.49 -4.62 5.75
N ILE A 35 -8.81 -4.51 5.75
CA ILE A 35 -9.68 -5.00 6.81
C ILE A 35 -10.04 -6.44 6.46
N ILE A 36 -9.61 -7.38 7.28
CA ILE A 36 -9.89 -8.81 7.12
C ILE A 36 -11.05 -9.15 8.04
N LEU A 37 -12.14 -9.64 7.47
CA LEU A 37 -13.34 -10.04 8.20
C LEU A 37 -13.21 -11.48 8.71
N ARG A 38 -14.01 -11.81 9.71
CA ARG A 38 -14.05 -13.17 10.28
C ARG A 38 -14.55 -14.23 9.29
N ASN A 39 -15.33 -13.82 8.29
CA ASN A 39 -15.77 -14.72 7.22
C ASN A 39 -14.67 -14.96 6.16
N GLY A 40 -13.52 -14.29 6.26
CA GLY A 40 -12.40 -14.37 5.31
C GLY A 40 -12.43 -13.31 4.20
N ASP A 41 -13.47 -12.48 4.13
CA ASP A 41 -13.52 -11.39 3.14
C ASP A 41 -12.51 -10.29 3.48
N GLU A 42 -12.00 -9.66 2.44
CA GLU A 42 -11.02 -8.58 2.55
C GLU A 42 -11.59 -7.28 1.97
N ILE A 43 -11.55 -6.22 2.78
CA ILE A 43 -11.97 -4.88 2.36
C ILE A 43 -10.73 -3.99 2.29
N LYS A 44 -10.39 -3.57 1.06
CA LYS A 44 -9.37 -2.54 0.82
C LYS A 44 -9.93 -1.18 1.22
N ALA A 45 -9.33 -0.56 2.22
CA ALA A 45 -9.87 0.62 2.83
C ALA A 45 -8.77 1.60 3.28
N LYS A 46 -9.19 2.80 3.69
CA LYS A 46 -8.43 3.66 4.59
C LYS A 46 -9.21 3.74 5.89
N VAL A 47 -8.64 3.25 6.98
CA VAL A 47 -9.28 3.31 8.30
C VAL A 47 -9.17 4.74 8.83
N THR A 48 -10.31 5.34 9.18
CA THR A 48 -10.34 6.73 9.67
C THR A 48 -10.45 6.79 11.19
N GLU A 49 -11.15 5.84 11.80
CA GLU A 49 -11.40 5.84 13.24
C GLU A 49 -11.69 4.42 13.74
N ILE A 50 -11.18 4.08 14.92
CA ILE A 50 -11.47 2.82 15.62
C ILE A 50 -12.08 3.16 16.97
N GLN A 51 -13.36 2.83 17.14
CA GLN A 51 -14.07 2.96 18.40
C GLN A 51 -14.18 1.61 19.11
N SER A 52 -14.79 1.60 20.30
CA SER A 52 -14.91 0.37 21.11
C SER A 52 -15.68 -0.74 20.38
N GLY A 53 -16.76 -0.39 19.67
CA GLY A 53 -17.61 -1.36 18.96
C GLY A 53 -17.60 -1.26 17.44
N VAL A 54 -17.21 -0.12 16.87
CA VAL A 54 -17.33 0.16 15.43
C VAL A 54 -16.01 0.68 14.88
N ILE A 55 -15.70 0.26 13.65
CA ILE A 55 -14.58 0.77 12.86
C ILE A 55 -15.14 1.57 11.70
N LYS A 56 -14.68 2.81 11.56
CA LYS A 56 -15.03 3.68 10.43
C LYS A 56 -13.92 3.68 9.40
N TYR A 57 -14.31 3.55 8.14
CA TYR A 57 -13.36 3.47 7.03
C TYR A 57 -13.91 4.09 5.76
N LYS A 58 -13.02 4.43 4.83
CA LYS A 58 -13.36 4.77 3.45
C LYS A 58 -12.90 3.68 2.51
N LYS A 59 -13.70 3.36 1.48
CA LYS A 59 -13.28 2.38 0.45
C LYS A 59 -12.07 2.92 -0.28
N TYR A 60 -11.07 2.07 -0.50
CA TYR A 60 -9.86 2.50 -1.19
C TYR A 60 -10.16 3.06 -2.61
N THR A 61 -11.10 2.43 -3.32
CA THR A 61 -11.52 2.86 -4.66
C THR A 61 -12.26 4.20 -4.68
N ASN A 62 -12.70 4.73 -3.53
CA ASN A 62 -13.43 5.99 -3.43
C ASN A 62 -13.15 6.72 -2.10
N GLN A 63 -11.98 7.35 -2.00
CA GLN A 63 -11.55 8.08 -0.80
C GLN A 63 -12.31 9.41 -0.59
N THR A 64 -12.88 9.99 -1.65
CA THR A 64 -13.72 11.20 -1.55
C THR A 64 -15.17 10.88 -1.21
N GLY A 65 -15.55 9.60 -1.26
CA GLY A 65 -16.89 9.11 -0.96
C GLY A 65 -17.27 9.10 0.53
N PRO A 66 -18.42 8.48 0.86
CA PRO A 66 -18.94 8.42 2.21
C PRO A 66 -18.05 7.57 3.12
N THR A 67 -18.13 7.84 4.42
CA THR A 67 -17.53 7.01 5.45
C THR A 67 -18.44 5.82 5.74
N TYR A 68 -17.89 4.62 5.62
CA TYR A 68 -18.56 3.37 5.96
C TYR A 68 -18.22 2.99 7.41
N SER A 69 -19.08 2.19 8.01
CA SER A 69 -18.90 1.66 9.37
C SER A 69 -19.07 0.15 9.32
N ILE A 70 -18.27 -0.56 10.13
CA ILE A 70 -18.38 -2.00 10.30
C ILE A 70 -18.21 -2.33 11.79
N ASP A 71 -18.94 -3.35 12.25
CA ASP A 71 -18.82 -3.79 13.62
C ASP A 71 -17.46 -4.46 13.86
N LYS A 72 -16.81 -4.08 14.95
CA LYS A 72 -15.52 -4.64 15.37
C LYS A 72 -15.60 -6.14 15.66
N SER A 73 -16.79 -6.64 15.98
CA SER A 73 -17.08 -8.07 16.14
C SER A 73 -16.98 -8.84 14.82
N GLU A 74 -17.23 -8.21 13.67
CA GLU A 74 -17.13 -8.84 12.35
C GLU A 74 -15.70 -8.81 11.79
N VAL A 75 -14.87 -7.90 12.30
CA VAL A 75 -13.48 -7.77 11.88
C VAL A 75 -12.60 -8.76 12.63
N PHE A 76 -11.78 -9.50 11.88
CA PHE A 76 -10.75 -10.39 12.42
C PHE A 76 -9.46 -9.60 12.70
N MET A 77 -8.99 -8.84 11.71
CA MET A 77 -7.83 -7.97 11.87
C MET A 77 -7.82 -6.83 10.85
N ILE A 78 -7.06 -5.78 11.15
CA ILE A 78 -6.71 -4.72 10.20
C ILE A 78 -5.21 -4.80 9.97
N ARG A 79 -4.80 -4.85 8.70
CA ARG A 79 -3.40 -4.67 8.29
C ARG A 79 -3.26 -3.27 7.69
N TYR A 80 -2.43 -2.43 8.28
CA TYR A 80 -2.21 -1.07 7.82
C TYR A 80 -1.18 -1.01 6.69
N GLU A 81 -1.23 0.10 5.95
CA GLU A 81 -0.19 0.47 4.98
C GLU A 81 1.22 0.47 5.57
N SER A 82 1.38 0.84 6.86
CA SER A 82 2.66 0.84 7.57
C SER A 82 3.25 -0.57 7.80
N GLY A 83 2.43 -1.61 7.67
CA GLY A 83 2.76 -2.98 8.05
C GLY A 83 2.33 -3.34 9.49
N ASP A 84 1.86 -2.37 10.27
CA ASP A 84 1.26 -2.63 11.58
C ASP A 84 -0.04 -3.43 11.43
N LYS A 85 -0.43 -4.12 12.50
CA LYS A 85 -1.66 -4.91 12.52
C LYS A 85 -2.38 -4.85 13.86
N ASP A 86 -3.68 -4.69 13.77
CA ASP A 86 -4.60 -4.80 14.91
C ASP A 86 -5.39 -6.09 14.75
N VAL A 87 -5.26 -7.00 15.72
CA VAL A 87 -6.01 -8.25 15.74
C VAL A 87 -7.12 -8.14 16.76
N PHE A 88 -8.35 -8.37 16.33
CA PHE A 88 -9.51 -8.36 17.20
C PHE A 88 -9.89 -9.79 17.54
N GLY A 89 -9.51 -10.23 18.74
CA GLY A 89 -10.03 -11.47 19.30
C GLY A 89 -11.51 -11.32 19.63
N THR A 90 -12.28 -12.40 19.49
CA THR A 90 -13.50 -12.53 20.28
C THR A 90 -13.03 -12.53 21.73
N ALA A 91 -13.43 -11.53 22.50
CA ALA A 91 -13.14 -11.50 23.92
C ALA A 91 -13.83 -12.70 24.58
N GLY A 92 -13.12 -13.84 24.62
CA GLY A 92 -13.26 -14.77 25.73
C GLY A 92 -12.89 -13.97 26.95
N LYS A 93 -13.89 -13.70 27.79
CA LYS A 93 -13.70 -13.13 29.13
C LYS A 93 -12.52 -13.86 29.78
N GLN A 94 -11.49 -13.11 30.17
CA GLN A 94 -10.60 -13.54 31.24
C GLN A 94 -11.33 -13.37 32.57
#